data_AF-A0A849E078-F1
#
_entry.id   AF-A0A849E078-F1
#
_cell.length_a   1.000
_cell.length_b   1.000
_cell.length_c   1.000
_cell.angle_alpha   90.00
_cell.angle_beta   90.00
_cell.angle_gamma   90.00
#
_symmetry.space_group_name_H-M   'P 1'
#
loop_
_entity.id
_entity.type
_entity.pdbx_description
1 polymer ?
#
loop_
_entity_poly.entity_id
_entity_poly.type
_entity_poly.pdbx_seq_one_letter_code
_entity_poly.pdbx_strand_id
1 'polypeptide(L)' 'MEYNVKSGNPEKQRSACIVVGVFEPRKLTPAAEILDDVSDGFISNIIRRGDLEGKLGQVLLLHNVPNT' A
#
# COMPACT_ATOMS: atom_id res chain seq x y z
N MET A 1 10.27 1.63 21.79
CA MET A 1 9.23 1.78 20.76
C MET A 1 7.92 1.39 21.41
N GLU A 2 6.87 2.18 21.24
CA GLU A 2 5.54 1.91 21.81
C GLU A 2 4.63 1.33 20.73
N TYR A 3 3.76 0.40 21.11
CA TYR A 3 2.89 -0.31 20.17
C TYR A 3 1.45 -0.28 20.67
N ASN A 4 0.52 -0.08 19.74
CA ASN A 4 -0.91 -0.17 19.99
C ASN A 4 -1.58 -0.92 18.83
N VAL A 5 -2.51 -1.81 19.16
CA VAL A 5 -3.24 -2.61 18.17
C VAL A 5 -4.64 -2.04 18.02
N LYS A 6 -5.04 -1.77 16.76
CA LYS A 6 -6.38 -1.33 16.40
C LYS A 6 -6.91 -2.24 15.29
N SER A 7 -8.22 -2.49 15.32
CA SER A 7 -8.94 -3.09 14.19
C SER A 7 -9.65 -1.97 13.44
N GLY A 8 -9.44 -1.88 12.14
CA GLY A 8 -10.02 -0.84 11.30
C GLY A 8 -9.56 -0.97 9.86
N ASN A 9 -10.20 -0.22 8.97
CA ASN A 9 -9.87 -0.29 7.56
C ASN A 9 -8.65 0.58 7.22
N PRO A 10 -7.78 0.18 6.27
CA PRO A 10 -6.59 0.93 5.88
C PRO A 10 -6.87 2.37 5.42
N GLU A 11 -7.92 2.58 4.63
CA GLU A 11 -8.29 3.88 4.04
C GLU A 11 -8.74 4.92 5.07
N LYS A 12 -9.07 4.49 6.29
CA LYS A 12 -9.50 5.37 7.38
C LYS A 12 -8.36 5.71 8.34
N GLN A 13 -7.15 5.19 8.12
CA GLN A 13 -6.02 5.41 9.02
C GLN A 13 -5.42 6.80 8.80
N ARG A 14 -5.53 7.64 9.83
CA ARG A 14 -4.82 8.93 9.90
C ARG A 14 -3.49 8.75 10.62
N SER A 15 -2.50 8.19 9.93
CA SER A 15 -1.13 8.03 10.39
C SER A 15 -0.16 8.78 9.49
N ALA A 16 1.10 8.91 9.92
CA ALA A 16 2.15 9.49 9.07
C ALA A 16 2.51 8.59 7.87
N CYS A 17 2.31 7.28 8.01
CA CYS A 17 2.59 6.30 6.96
C CYS A 17 1.75 5.04 7.22
N ILE A 18 1.26 4.43 6.14
CA ILE A 18 0.59 3.12 6.16
C ILE A 18 1.49 2.15 5.39
N VAL A 19 1.74 0.98 5.96
CA VAL A 19 2.55 -0.07 5.34
C VAL A 19 1.63 -1.19 4.89
N VAL A 20 1.67 -1.52 3.59
CA VAL A 20 0.91 -2.62 2.99
C VAL A 20 1.85 -3.52 2.18
N GLY A 21 1.43 -4.78 1.98
CA GLY A 21 2.23 -5.77 1.28
C GLY A 21 1.92 -5.87 -0.21
N VAL A 22 2.94 -6.25 -0.98
CA VAL A 22 2.85 -6.68 -2.38
C VAL A 22 3.59 -8.00 -2.52
N PHE A 23 2.96 -9.01 -3.11
CA PHE A 23 3.54 -10.32 -3.39
C PHE A 23 4.03 -10.41 -4.83
N GLU A 24 4.99 -11.30 -5.09
CA GLU A 24 5.39 -11.62 -6.46
C GLU A 24 4.32 -12.44 -7.22
N PRO A 25 4.15 -12.21 -8.53
CA PRO A 25 4.60 -11.03 -9.27
C PRO A 25 3.56 -9.90 -9.17
N ARG A 26 3.92 -8.78 -8.53
CA ARG A 26 3.13 -7.52 -8.51
C ARG A 26 1.68 -7.67 -8.07
N LYS A 27 1.41 -8.55 -7.10
CA LYS A 27 0.08 -8.81 -6.56
C LYS A 27 -0.14 -8.03 -5.27
N LEU A 28 -1.12 -7.11 -5.28
CA LEU A 28 -1.51 -6.38 -4.08
C LEU A 28 -2.09 -7.33 -3.02
N THR A 29 -1.80 -7.04 -1.74
CA THR A 29 -2.52 -7.66 -0.62
C THR A 29 -3.94 -7.08 -0.51
N PRO A 30 -4.89 -7.77 0.16
CA PRO A 30 -6.25 -7.22 0.30
C PRO A 30 -6.30 -5.81 0.91
N ALA A 31 -5.41 -5.50 1.86
CA ALA A 31 -5.31 -4.15 2.43
C ALA A 31 -4.77 -3.12 1.42
N ALA A 32 -3.87 -3.53 0.53
CA ALA A 32 -3.35 -2.67 -0.53
C ALA A 32 -4.38 -2.47 -1.66
N GLU A 33 -5.20 -3.48 -1.98
CA GLU A 33 -6.30 -3.35 -2.95
C GLU A 33 -7.33 -2.30 -2.49
N ILE A 34 -7.70 -2.31 -1.20
CA ILE A 34 -8.62 -1.30 -0.64
C ILE A 34 -8.04 0.12 -0.78
N LEU A 35 -6.75 0.30 -0.52
CA LEU A 35 -6.09 1.61 -0.72
C LEU A 35 -6.01 1.98 -2.20
N ASP A 36 -5.74 1.01 -3.06
CA ASP A 36 -5.66 1.22 -4.50
C ASP A 36 -6.99 1.68 -5.08
N ASP A 37 -8.10 1.07 -4.66
CA ASP A 37 -9.46 1.44 -5.04
C ASP A 37 -9.78 2.90 -4.67
N VAL A 38 -9.44 3.33 -3.45
CA VAL A 38 -9.65 4.73 -3.01
C VAL A 38 -8.76 5.69 -3.80
N SER A 39 -7.55 5.25 -4.17
CA SER A 39 -6.58 6.03 -4.95
C SER A 39 -6.79 5.98 -6.47
N ASP A 40 -7.93 5.48 -6.95
CA ASP A 40 -8.26 5.34 -8.37
C ASP A 40 -7.24 4.50 -9.17
N GLY A 41 -6.73 3.42 -8.57
CA GLY A 41 -5.78 2.51 -9.22
C GLY A 41 -4.34 3.03 -9.28
N PHE A 42 -4.00 4.07 -8.51
CA PHE A 42 -2.68 4.68 -8.52
C PHE A 42 -1.56 3.70 -8.17
N ILE A 43 -1.75 2.86 -7.15
CA ILE A 43 -0.77 1.89 -6.67
C ILE A 43 -0.59 0.78 -7.72
N SER A 44 -1.70 0.27 -8.27
CA SER A 44 -1.69 -0.70 -9.37
C SER A 44 -0.94 -0.18 -10.60
N ASN A 45 -1.11 1.09 -10.94
CA ASN A 45 -0.42 1.70 -12.07
C ASN A 45 1.11 1.75 -11.87
N ILE A 46 1.56 2.05 -10.65
CA ILE A 46 2.98 2.08 -10.28
C ILE A 46 3.59 0.68 -10.37
N ILE A 47 2.98 -0.32 -9.73
CA ILE A 47 3.53 -1.68 -9.76
C ILE A 47 3.52 -2.26 -11.19
N ARG A 48 2.49 -1.96 -12.00
CA ARG A 48 2.43 -2.40 -13.41
C ARG A 48 3.58 -1.85 -14.25
N ARG A 49 4.10 -0.65 -13.93
CA ARG A 49 5.28 -0.07 -14.57
C ARG A 49 6.58 -0.79 -14.20
N GLY A 50 6.57 -1.59 -13.15
CA GLY A 50 7.72 -2.37 -12.69
C GLY A 50 8.51 -1.72 -11.56
N ASP A 51 8.00 -0.66 -10.95
CA ASP A 51 8.69 0.06 -9.85
C ASP A 51 8.86 -0.81 -8.60
N LEU A 52 8.01 -1.84 -8.43
CA LEU A 52 8.08 -2.81 -7.35
C LEU A 52 7.57 -4.17 -7.84
N GLU A 53 8.38 -5.23 -7.77
CA GLU A 53 7.99 -6.59 -8.20
C GLU A 53 7.31 -7.37 -7.06
N GLY A 54 7.61 -7.03 -5.81
CA GLY A 54 7.12 -7.72 -4.61
C GLY A 54 8.12 -8.74 -4.03
N LYS A 55 9.39 -8.70 -4.46
CA LYS A 55 10.44 -9.58 -3.95
C LYS A 55 10.72 -9.31 -2.48
N LEU A 56 11.15 -10.35 -1.76
CA LEU A 56 11.57 -10.23 -0.37
C LEU A 56 12.61 -9.11 -0.20
N GLY A 57 12.35 -8.20 0.73
CA GLY A 57 13.22 -7.06 1.03
C GLY A 57 13.06 -5.85 0.11
N GLN A 58 12.24 -5.91 -0.94
CA GLN A 58 11.91 -4.73 -1.72
C GLN A 58 10.89 -3.86 -1.01
N VAL A 59 11.07 -2.54 -1.12
CA VAL A 59 10.17 -1.54 -0.55
C VAL A 59 10.06 -0.37 -1.53
N LEU A 60 8.86 0.20 -1.66
CA LEU A 60 8.62 1.41 -2.41
C LEU A 60 7.83 2.38 -1.53
N LEU A 61 8.34 3.59 -1.34
CA LEU A 61 7.68 4.66 -0.60
C LEU A 61 6.94 5.58 -1.56
N LEU A 62 5.64 5.77 -1.33
CA LEU A 62 4.79 6.63 -2.14
C LEU A 62 4.43 7.89 -1.35
N HIS A 63 4.61 9.05 -1.98
CA HIS A 63 4.23 10.35 -1.42
C HIS A 63 2.99 10.89 -2.13
N ASN A 64 2.11 11.55 -1.38
CA ASN A 64 0.91 12.22 -1.91
C ASN A 64 0.07 11.31 -2.81
N VAL A 65 -0.22 10.09 -2.33
CA VAL A 65 -1.16 9.19 -3.02
C VAL A 65 -2.51 9.92 -3.14
N PRO A 66 -3.13 9.93 -4.33
CA PRO A 66 -4.42 10.60 -4.51
C PRO A 66 -5.49 10.05 -3.56
N ASN A 67 -6.38 10.93 -3.09
CA ASN A 67 -7.58 10.59 -2.32
C ASN A 67 -7.38 9.85 -0.97
N THR A 68 -6.16 9.84 -0.41
CA THR A 68 -5.84 9.22 0.91
C THR A 68 -5.76 10.21 2.06
#